data_AF-A0A4P8SSC2-F1
#
_entry.id   AF-A0A4P8SSC2-F1
#
_cell.length_a   1.000
_cell.length_b   1.000
_cell.length_c   1.000
_cell.angle_alpha   90.00
_cell.angle_beta   90.00
_cell.angle_gamma   90.00
#
_symmetry.space_group_name_H-M   'P 1'
#
loop_
_entity.id
_entity.type
_entity.pdbx_description
1 polymer ?
#
loop_
_entity_poly.entity_id
_entity_poly.type
_entity_poly.pdbx_seq_one_letter_code
_entity_poly.pdbx_strand_id
1 'polypeptide(L)'
;MTIPQQAAGEAAVDPTALLSLAAARARLRLNEAPGLIAYVRTLVVPAGAQRSDGLPRPASKEAPAPLRVDAVDESDAAYAQLLHWVSYWSDELHIAPPVTATYAWADGREVQGFRAGVTPDGAAALVLNVTIWLLTHQDKIERHQHAGAYFDDVATIVWELRQKFPRDGRGPRPVIPRPCPVCGDASMGVEWQSEQLQDFTLTCTYCGFEGDTAALLKERDLAELFRDMRAEEVAEPTT
;
A
#
# COMPACT_ATOMS: atom_id res chain seq x y z
N MET A 1 -26.27 45.96 -2.78
CA MET A 1 -25.42 44.96 -3.46
C MET A 1 -25.42 43.72 -2.61
N THR A 2 -26.28 42.77 -2.97
CA THR A 2 -26.48 41.52 -2.24
C THR A 2 -25.51 40.51 -2.85
N ILE A 3 -24.51 40.08 -2.09
CA ILE A 3 -23.62 38.99 -2.48
C ILE A 3 -24.41 37.69 -2.30
N PRO A 4 -24.67 36.91 -3.37
CA PRO A 4 -25.30 35.62 -3.21
C PRO A 4 -24.32 34.64 -2.54
N GLN A 5 -24.67 34.18 -1.34
CA GLN A 5 -24.07 33.01 -0.71
C GLN A 5 -24.34 31.79 -1.60
N GLN A 6 -23.35 31.38 -2.39
CA GLN A 6 -23.30 30.03 -2.94
C GLN A 6 -22.79 29.09 -1.83
N ALA A 7 -23.68 28.72 -0.91
CA ALA A 7 -23.51 27.50 -0.14
C ALA A 7 -23.96 26.34 -1.04
N ALA A 8 -23.11 25.94 -1.98
CA ALA A 8 -23.23 24.63 -2.60
C ALA A 8 -23.02 23.62 -1.48
N GLY A 9 -24.09 22.95 -1.07
CA GLY A 9 -24.04 21.84 -0.13
C GLY A 9 -23.18 20.75 -0.74
N GLU A 10 -21.92 20.70 -0.33
CA GLU A 10 -21.07 19.53 -0.46
C GLU A 10 -21.79 18.43 0.33
N ALA A 11 -22.49 17.56 -0.39
CA ALA A 11 -23.22 16.46 0.21
C ALA A 11 -22.21 15.66 1.04
N ALA A 12 -22.37 15.70 2.37
CA ALA A 12 -21.47 15.03 3.28
C ALA A 12 -21.42 13.55 2.92
N VAL A 13 -20.24 13.08 2.48
CA VAL A 13 -20.03 11.69 2.08
C VAL A 13 -20.28 10.80 3.30
N ASP A 14 -21.02 9.70 3.11
CA ASP A 14 -21.32 8.74 4.17
C ASP A 14 -20.01 8.23 4.83
N PRO A 15 -19.83 8.40 6.16
CA PRO A 15 -18.66 7.92 6.87
C PRO A 15 -18.40 6.42 6.68
N THR A 16 -19.46 5.62 6.50
CA THR A 16 -19.35 4.18 6.24
C THR A 16 -18.72 3.90 4.87
N ALA A 17 -19.10 4.68 3.87
CA ALA A 17 -18.53 4.61 2.53
C ALA A 17 -17.07 5.05 2.52
N LEU A 18 -16.72 6.11 3.27
CA LEU A 18 -15.33 6.54 3.44
C LEU A 18 -14.48 5.46 4.12
N LEU A 19 -14.98 4.81 5.17
CA LEU A 19 -14.25 3.71 5.81
C LEU A 19 -14.05 2.52 4.86
N SER A 20 -15.08 2.15 4.10
CA SER A 20 -15.00 1.09 3.09
C SER A 20 -13.96 1.40 2.01
N LEU A 21 -13.89 2.67 1.59
CA LEU A 21 -12.90 3.16 0.62
C LEU A 21 -11.48 3.13 1.20
N ALA A 22 -11.30 3.54 2.46
CA ALA A 22 -10.02 3.46 3.16
C ALA A 22 -9.55 2.01 3.30
N ALA A 23 -10.46 1.10 3.64
CA ALA A 23 -10.19 -0.34 3.69
C ALA A 23 -9.75 -0.89 2.32
N ALA A 24 -10.43 -0.52 1.23
CA ALA A 24 -10.07 -0.94 -0.12
C ALA A 24 -8.68 -0.41 -0.53
N ARG A 25 -8.38 0.86 -0.22
CA ARG A 25 -7.06 1.45 -0.44
C ARG A 25 -5.97 0.70 0.35
N ALA A 26 -6.20 0.43 1.63
CA ALA A 26 -5.26 -0.31 2.47
C ALA A 26 -5.00 -1.73 1.91
N ARG A 27 -6.02 -2.44 1.43
CA ARG A 27 -5.85 -3.76 0.75
C ARG A 27 -4.88 -3.66 -0.40
N LEU A 28 -5.09 -2.68 -1.29
CA LEU A 28 -4.23 -2.48 -2.45
C LEU A 28 -2.77 -2.24 -2.02
N ARG A 29 -2.57 -1.41 -1.00
CA ARG A 29 -1.23 -1.08 -0.48
C ARG A 29 -0.54 -2.25 0.19
N LEU A 30 -1.26 -3.06 0.96
CA LEU A 30 -0.73 -4.29 1.56
C LEU A 30 -0.31 -5.32 0.50
N ASN A 31 -1.02 -5.40 -0.63
CA ASN A 31 -0.61 -6.26 -1.75
C ASN A 31 0.63 -5.72 -2.50
N GLU A 32 0.80 -4.40 -2.57
CA GLU A 32 1.95 -3.74 -3.21
C GLU A 32 3.23 -3.83 -2.35
N ALA A 33 3.09 -3.77 -1.03
CA ALA A 33 4.17 -3.64 -0.05
C ALA A 33 5.30 -4.69 -0.19
N PRO A 34 5.05 -6.01 -0.30
CA PRO A 34 6.12 -7.01 -0.39
C PRO A 34 7.03 -6.77 -1.59
N GLY A 35 6.41 -6.51 -2.74
CA GLY A 35 7.12 -6.16 -3.95
C GLY A 35 7.93 -4.88 -3.73
N LEU A 36 7.29 -3.80 -3.28
CA LEU A 36 7.94 -2.49 -3.14
C LEU A 36 9.18 -2.56 -2.25
N ILE A 37 9.07 -3.19 -1.07
CA ILE A 37 10.19 -3.38 -0.15
C ILE A 37 11.32 -4.17 -0.79
N ALA A 38 11.02 -5.24 -1.53
CA ALA A 38 12.03 -6.01 -2.25
C ALA A 38 12.86 -5.11 -3.17
N TYR A 39 12.18 -4.28 -3.98
CA TYR A 39 12.87 -3.36 -4.89
C TYR A 39 13.68 -2.30 -4.16
N VAL A 40 13.12 -1.66 -3.13
CA VAL A 40 13.87 -0.68 -2.34
C VAL A 40 15.17 -1.29 -1.84
N ARG A 41 15.13 -2.55 -1.39
CA ARG A 41 16.32 -3.29 -0.95
C ARG A 41 17.28 -3.68 -2.08
N THR A 42 16.85 -3.72 -3.34
CA THR A 42 17.78 -3.86 -4.48
C THR A 42 18.56 -2.58 -4.77
N LEU A 43 18.07 -1.42 -4.34
CA LEU A 43 18.76 -0.12 -4.52
C LEU A 43 19.94 0.08 -3.55
N VAL A 44 20.16 -0.90 -2.67
CA VAL A 44 21.25 -0.94 -1.69
C VAL A 44 22.54 -1.30 -2.44
N VAL A 45 23.20 -0.28 -3.00
CA VAL A 45 24.47 -0.41 -3.72
C VAL A 45 25.63 -0.38 -2.74
N PRO A 46 26.54 -1.38 -2.73
CA PRO A 46 27.80 -1.30 -2.00
C PRO A 46 28.66 -0.16 -2.57
N ALA A 47 29.21 0.69 -1.71
CA ALA A 47 30.13 1.72 -2.18
C ALA A 47 31.34 1.10 -2.84
N GLY A 48 31.62 1.60 -4.04
CA GLY A 48 32.59 1.05 -4.97
C GLY A 48 31.97 0.56 -6.27
N ALA A 49 30.67 0.23 -6.29
CA ALA A 49 29.95 -0.20 -7.49
C ALA A 49 29.26 0.95 -8.23
N GLN A 50 29.69 2.21 -8.05
CA GLN A 50 29.25 3.27 -8.97
C GLN A 50 29.92 3.04 -10.32
N ARG A 51 29.10 2.79 -11.34
CA ARG A 51 29.53 2.78 -12.73
C ARG A 51 30.10 4.16 -13.04
N SER A 52 31.42 4.27 -13.12
CA SER A 52 32.09 5.50 -13.54
C SER A 52 31.55 5.87 -14.93
N ASP A 53 30.95 7.05 -15.05
CA ASP A 53 30.54 7.66 -16.31
C ASP A 53 31.75 8.21 -17.09
N GLY A 54 32.98 7.96 -16.60
CA GLY A 54 34.22 8.42 -17.20
C GLY A 54 34.47 9.92 -17.04
N LEU A 55 33.59 10.64 -16.34
CA LEU A 55 33.70 12.08 -16.13
C LEU A 55 34.31 12.37 -14.74
N PRO A 56 35.33 13.24 -14.65
CA PRO A 56 35.87 13.66 -13.37
C PRO A 56 34.81 14.46 -12.61
N ARG A 57 34.28 13.90 -11.52
CA ARG A 57 33.43 14.65 -10.59
C ARG A 57 34.31 15.43 -9.60
N PRO A 58 33.88 16.65 -9.22
CA PRO A 58 34.58 17.42 -8.19
C PRO A 58 34.60 16.60 -6.89
N ALA A 59 35.80 16.47 -6.31
CA ALA A 59 36.01 15.74 -5.07
C ALA A 59 35.20 16.40 -3.94
N SER A 60 34.10 15.76 -3.53
CA SER A 60 33.43 16.08 -2.27
C SER A 60 34.41 15.91 -1.12
N LYS A 61 34.43 16.85 -0.16
CA LYS A 61 35.22 16.76 1.07
C LYS A 61 34.63 15.78 2.09
N GLU A 62 33.37 15.41 1.94
CA GLU A 62 32.74 14.32 2.69
C GLU A 62 32.90 13.02 1.89
N ALA A 63 33.48 12.01 2.54
CA ALA A 63 33.55 10.67 1.98
C ALA A 63 32.10 10.19 1.75
N PRO A 64 31.71 9.85 0.50
CA PRO A 64 30.37 9.33 0.25
C PRO A 64 30.16 8.10 1.13
N ALA A 65 29.02 8.07 1.83
CA ALA A 65 28.68 6.96 2.71
C ALA A 65 28.81 5.63 1.95
N PRO A 66 29.36 4.58 2.59
CA PRO A 66 29.70 3.35 1.89
C PRO A 66 28.47 2.54 1.41
N LEU A 67 27.25 3.01 1.66
CA LEU A 67 26.00 2.47 1.16
C LEU A 67 24.99 3.61 1.03
N ARG A 68 23.99 3.48 0.15
CA ARG A 68 22.75 4.28 0.26
C ARG A 68 21.96 3.75 1.46
N VAL A 69 22.37 4.15 2.67
CA VAL A 69 21.83 3.68 3.95
C VAL A 69 20.32 3.97 4.03
N ASP A 70 19.88 5.08 3.44
CA ASP A 70 18.48 5.50 3.40
C ASP A 70 17.53 4.42 2.86
N ALA A 71 17.92 3.62 1.85
CA ALA A 71 17.01 2.60 1.31
C ALA A 71 16.80 1.43 2.29
N VAL A 72 17.85 1.06 3.03
CA VAL A 72 17.75 0.03 4.06
C VAL A 72 16.87 0.55 5.19
N ASP A 73 17.20 1.71 5.73
CA ASP A 73 16.51 2.31 6.88
C ASP A 73 15.02 2.52 6.61
N GLU A 74 14.66 3.01 5.42
CA GLU A 74 13.25 3.21 5.03
C GLU A 74 12.51 1.89 4.84
N SER A 75 13.17 0.87 4.27
CA SER A 75 12.57 -0.46 4.15
C SER A 75 12.35 -1.13 5.51
N ASP A 76 13.31 -0.96 6.42
CA ASP A 76 13.29 -1.47 7.78
C ASP A 76 12.21 -0.76 8.61
N ALA A 77 12.11 0.57 8.50
CA ALA A 77 11.08 1.38 9.15
C ALA A 77 9.66 0.99 8.68
N ALA A 78 9.45 0.86 7.37
CA ALA A 78 8.16 0.43 6.82
C ALA A 78 7.76 -0.97 7.34
N TYR A 79 8.70 -1.92 7.37
CA TYR A 79 8.46 -3.25 7.92
C TYR A 79 8.15 -3.23 9.42
N ALA A 80 8.89 -2.44 10.20
CA ALA A 80 8.67 -2.29 11.63
C ALA A 80 7.27 -1.72 11.93
N GLN A 81 6.82 -0.70 11.17
CA GLN A 81 5.48 -0.14 11.31
C GLN A 81 4.37 -1.15 11.00
N LEU A 82 4.53 -1.99 9.97
CA LEU A 82 3.58 -3.08 9.70
C LEU A 82 3.53 -4.11 10.84
N LEU A 83 4.68 -4.43 11.45
CA LEU A 83 4.75 -5.31 12.61
C LEU A 83 4.11 -4.71 13.87
N HIS A 84 4.20 -3.39 14.07
CA HIS A 84 3.47 -2.70 15.12
C HIS A 84 1.96 -2.85 14.95
N TRP A 85 1.45 -2.71 13.72
CA TRP A 85 0.04 -2.95 13.43
C TRP A 85 -0.39 -4.41 13.66
N VAL A 86 0.43 -5.39 13.27
CA VAL A 86 0.16 -6.79 13.57
C VAL A 86 0.12 -7.05 15.07
N SER A 87 1.07 -6.49 15.85
CA SER A 87 1.05 -6.63 17.31
C SER A 87 -0.20 -6.02 17.92
N TYR A 88 -0.53 -4.79 17.53
CA TYR A 88 -1.72 -4.08 18.01
C TYR A 88 -3.00 -4.89 17.74
N TRP A 89 -3.21 -5.33 16.51
CA TRP A 89 -4.42 -6.09 16.15
C TRP A 89 -4.43 -7.51 16.71
N SER A 90 -3.26 -8.13 16.90
CA SER A 90 -3.15 -9.42 17.59
C SER A 90 -3.67 -9.30 19.02
N ASP A 91 -3.24 -8.26 19.74
CA ASP A 91 -3.63 -8.01 21.12
C ASP A 91 -5.12 -7.64 21.21
N GLU A 92 -5.57 -6.71 20.37
CA GLU A 92 -6.96 -6.20 20.37
C GLU A 92 -7.98 -7.28 19.96
N LEU A 93 -7.66 -8.09 18.95
CA LEU A 93 -8.58 -9.13 18.46
C LEU A 93 -8.39 -10.49 19.17
N HIS A 94 -7.38 -10.60 20.03
CA HIS A 94 -6.95 -11.85 20.67
C HIS A 94 -6.68 -12.97 19.64
N ILE A 95 -5.98 -12.63 18.57
CA ILE A 95 -5.62 -13.56 17.49
C ILE A 95 -4.10 -13.70 17.45
N ALA A 96 -3.60 -14.93 17.45
CA ALA A 96 -2.17 -15.18 17.40
C ALA A 96 -1.53 -14.49 16.17
N PRO A 97 -0.40 -13.77 16.36
CA PRO A 97 0.30 -13.12 15.26
C PRO A 97 1.03 -14.19 14.41
N PRO A 98 1.45 -13.86 13.18
CA PRO A 98 2.27 -14.77 12.40
C PRO A 98 3.62 -14.99 13.09
N VAL A 99 4.19 -16.19 12.95
CA VAL A 99 5.45 -16.57 13.61
C VAL A 99 6.59 -15.59 13.32
N THR A 100 6.60 -15.01 12.12
CA THR A 100 7.57 -13.98 11.70
C THR A 100 7.53 -12.75 12.60
N ALA A 101 6.36 -12.31 13.04
CA ALA A 101 6.21 -11.21 13.98
C ALA A 101 6.72 -11.58 15.37
N THR A 102 6.43 -12.78 15.87
CA THR A 102 6.93 -13.25 17.17
C THR A 102 8.46 -13.22 17.24
N TYR A 103 9.15 -13.63 16.18
CA TYR A 103 10.61 -13.58 16.11
C TYR A 103 11.20 -12.17 15.98
N ALA A 104 10.45 -11.23 15.40
CA ALA A 104 10.87 -9.83 15.31
C ALA A 104 10.78 -9.13 16.67
N TRP A 105 9.86 -9.57 17.54
CA TRP A 105 9.64 -9.04 18.89
C TRP A 105 10.41 -9.79 19.99
N ALA A 106 11.33 -10.70 19.66
CA ALA A 106 11.96 -11.60 20.63
C ALA A 106 12.67 -10.89 21.80
N ASP A 107 13.17 -9.67 21.60
CA ASP A 107 13.84 -8.86 22.63
C ASP A 107 12.87 -7.99 23.46
N GLY A 108 11.57 -8.01 23.12
CA GLY A 108 10.46 -7.46 23.91
C GLY A 108 10.45 -5.93 24.13
N ARG A 109 11.39 -5.18 23.55
CA ARG A 109 11.53 -3.73 23.77
C ARG A 109 11.21 -2.90 22.54
N GLU A 110 11.60 -3.36 21.35
CA GLU A 110 11.46 -2.61 20.12
C GLU A 110 11.49 -3.57 18.92
N VAL A 111 10.70 -3.28 17.88
CA VAL A 111 10.77 -4.02 16.63
C VAL A 111 12.09 -3.67 15.96
N GLN A 112 13.01 -4.63 15.93
CA GLN A 112 14.16 -4.54 15.06
C GLN A 112 13.67 -4.79 13.63
N GLY A 113 14.10 -3.97 12.67
CA GLY A 113 13.74 -4.08 11.26
C GLY A 113 14.15 -5.43 10.63
N PHE A 114 14.71 -5.40 9.43
CA PHE A 114 15.19 -6.66 8.84
C PHE A 114 16.48 -7.10 9.55
N ARG A 115 16.60 -8.39 9.85
CA ARG A 115 17.86 -8.92 10.40
C ARG A 115 19.00 -8.72 9.40
N ALA A 116 20.22 -8.57 9.91
CA ALA A 116 21.42 -8.51 9.08
C ALA A 116 21.50 -9.72 8.14
N GLY A 117 21.81 -9.48 6.86
CA GLY A 117 21.91 -10.52 5.83
C GLY A 117 20.60 -10.90 5.13
N VAL A 118 19.46 -10.29 5.50
CA VAL A 118 18.20 -10.49 4.77
C VAL A 118 18.31 -9.94 3.35
N THR A 119 18.19 -10.83 2.37
CA THR A 119 18.18 -10.51 0.94
C THR A 119 16.89 -9.77 0.55
N PRO A 120 16.84 -9.09 -0.61
CA PRO A 120 15.61 -8.49 -1.13
C PRO A 120 14.42 -9.46 -1.19
N ASP A 121 14.62 -10.67 -1.71
CA ASP A 121 13.57 -11.70 -1.79
C ASP A 121 13.14 -12.20 -0.41
N GLY A 122 14.11 -12.35 0.52
CA GLY A 122 13.82 -12.71 1.90
C GLY A 122 12.98 -11.65 2.61
N ALA A 123 13.27 -10.37 2.40
CA ALA A 123 12.46 -9.28 2.91
C ALA A 123 11.05 -9.28 2.32
N ALA A 124 10.91 -9.52 1.00
CA ALA A 124 9.62 -9.65 0.34
C ALA A 124 8.77 -10.75 1.00
N ALA A 125 9.36 -11.93 1.24
CA ALA A 125 8.68 -13.05 1.88
C ALA A 125 8.27 -12.75 3.33
N LEU A 126 9.11 -12.06 4.10
CA LEU A 126 8.78 -11.65 5.46
C LEU A 126 7.62 -10.66 5.49
N VAL A 127 7.65 -9.64 4.63
CA VAL A 127 6.55 -8.67 4.48
C VAL A 127 5.28 -9.36 4.01
N LEU A 128 5.38 -10.28 3.06
CA LEU A 128 4.21 -11.03 2.56
C LEU A 128 3.49 -11.79 3.67
N ASN A 129 4.23 -12.43 4.59
CA ASN A 129 3.62 -13.11 5.73
C ASN A 129 2.84 -12.15 6.65
N VAL A 130 3.39 -10.94 6.87
CA VAL A 130 2.76 -9.88 7.66
C VAL A 130 1.52 -9.34 6.95
N THR A 131 1.60 -9.05 5.66
CA THR A 131 0.49 -8.50 4.88
C THR A 131 -0.63 -9.53 4.68
N ILE A 132 -0.32 -10.80 4.45
CA ILE A 132 -1.33 -11.88 4.41
C ILE A 132 -2.11 -11.94 5.72
N TRP A 133 -1.43 -11.87 6.87
CA TRP A 133 -2.11 -11.90 8.16
C TRP A 133 -3.04 -10.70 8.33
N LEU A 134 -2.58 -9.49 8.00
CA LEU A 134 -3.40 -8.27 8.06
C LEU A 134 -4.61 -8.34 7.13
N LEU A 135 -4.41 -8.78 5.88
CA LEU A 135 -5.46 -8.95 4.88
C LEU A 135 -6.51 -9.98 5.33
N THR A 136 -6.06 -11.13 5.87
CA THR A 136 -6.94 -12.20 6.36
C THR A 136 -7.85 -11.73 7.49
N HIS A 137 -7.37 -10.81 8.33
CA HIS A 137 -8.12 -10.30 9.48
C HIS A 137 -8.80 -8.96 9.22
N GLN A 138 -8.70 -8.42 8.00
CA GLN A 138 -9.15 -7.09 7.69
C GLN A 138 -10.66 -6.89 7.93
N ASP A 139 -11.49 -7.89 7.66
CA ASP A 139 -12.93 -7.82 7.91
C ASP A 139 -13.28 -7.66 9.40
N LYS A 140 -12.44 -8.18 10.29
CA LYS A 140 -12.59 -7.99 11.74
C LYS A 140 -12.10 -6.59 12.13
N ILE A 141 -10.97 -6.17 11.56
CA ILE A 141 -10.39 -4.84 11.77
C ILE A 141 -11.37 -3.75 11.34
N GLU A 142 -12.01 -3.87 10.18
CA GLU A 142 -12.95 -2.89 9.61
C GLU A 142 -14.15 -2.61 10.53
N ARG A 143 -14.53 -3.58 11.38
CA ARG A 143 -15.62 -3.45 12.35
C ARG A 143 -15.18 -2.77 13.65
N HIS A 144 -13.90 -2.51 13.83
CA HIS A 144 -13.34 -1.90 15.02
C HIS A 144 -13.37 -0.37 14.96
N GLN A 145 -13.55 0.29 16.10
CA GLN A 145 -13.61 1.75 16.18
C GLN A 145 -12.31 2.46 15.76
N HIS A 146 -11.17 1.76 15.81
CA HIS A 146 -9.85 2.28 15.44
C HIS A 146 -9.40 1.90 14.02
N ALA A 147 -10.29 1.30 13.20
CA ALA A 147 -9.96 0.84 11.85
C ALA A 147 -9.46 1.95 10.93
N GLY A 148 -10.03 3.15 11.03
CA GLY A 148 -9.68 4.29 10.17
C GLY A 148 -8.20 4.67 10.27
N ALA A 149 -7.68 4.83 11.49
CA ALA A 149 -6.27 5.15 11.73
C ALA A 149 -5.33 4.09 11.14
N TYR A 150 -5.68 2.82 11.29
CA TYR A 150 -4.93 1.72 10.68
C TYR A 150 -4.91 1.80 9.15
N PHE A 151 -6.06 2.03 8.51
CA PHE A 151 -6.14 2.09 7.05
C PHE A 151 -5.39 3.28 6.46
N ASP A 152 -5.42 4.41 7.14
CA ASP A 152 -4.68 5.61 6.73
C ASP A 152 -3.18 5.41 6.89
N ASP A 153 -2.71 4.91 8.04
CA ASP A 153 -1.29 4.68 8.27
C ASP A 153 -0.70 3.65 7.29
N VAL A 154 -1.41 2.54 7.02
CA VAL A 154 -0.99 1.57 6.01
C VAL A 154 -0.87 2.21 4.62
N ALA A 155 -1.79 3.11 4.27
CA ALA A 155 -1.73 3.79 2.99
C ALA A 155 -0.53 4.75 2.92
N THR A 156 -0.27 5.50 3.99
CA THR A 156 0.85 6.43 4.11
C THR A 156 2.19 5.70 4.05
N ILE A 157 2.38 4.60 4.80
CA ILE A 157 3.62 3.78 4.78
C ILE A 157 4.05 3.45 3.34
N VAL A 158 3.13 2.90 2.54
CA VAL A 158 3.44 2.45 1.20
C VAL A 158 3.56 3.63 0.22
N TRP A 159 2.75 4.68 0.42
CA TRP A 159 2.81 5.88 -0.40
C TRP A 159 4.13 6.62 -0.27
N GLU A 160 4.58 6.88 0.95
CA GLU A 160 5.85 7.57 1.24
C GLU A 160 7.04 6.80 0.66
N LEU A 161 7.07 5.48 0.89
CA LEU A 161 8.12 4.61 0.36
C LEU A 161 8.15 4.66 -1.17
N ARG A 162 6.98 4.67 -1.83
CA ARG A 162 6.87 4.76 -3.28
C ARG A 162 7.28 6.12 -3.84
N GLN A 163 6.92 7.22 -3.17
CA GLN A 163 7.34 8.57 -3.56
C GLN A 163 8.86 8.72 -3.49
N LYS A 164 9.47 8.17 -2.43
CA LYS A 164 10.92 8.21 -2.23
C LYS A 164 11.68 7.30 -3.20
N PHE A 165 11.10 6.14 -3.54
CA PHE A 165 11.71 5.13 -4.40
C PHE A 165 10.78 4.74 -5.57
N PRO A 166 10.65 5.61 -6.59
CA PRO A 166 9.81 5.33 -7.75
C PRO A 166 10.34 4.10 -8.51
N ARG A 167 9.41 3.30 -9.06
CA ARG A 167 9.69 2.13 -9.89
C ARG A 167 9.36 2.43 -11.34
N ASP A 168 10.31 2.13 -12.24
CA ASP A 168 10.05 2.09 -13.67
C ASP A 168 9.28 0.81 -14.00
N GLY A 169 8.00 0.95 -14.33
CA GLY A 169 7.10 -0.16 -14.60
C GLY A 169 6.24 -0.57 -13.40
N ARG A 170 4.93 -0.66 -13.62
CA ARG A 170 3.98 -1.13 -12.62
C ARG A 170 4.01 -2.66 -12.62
N GLY A 171 4.25 -3.27 -11.46
CA GLY A 171 4.01 -4.70 -11.28
C GLY A 171 2.55 -5.06 -11.58
N PRO A 172 2.23 -6.34 -11.81
CA PRO A 172 0.86 -6.78 -12.04
C PRO A 172 -0.04 -6.32 -10.89
N ARG A 173 -1.10 -5.57 -11.23
CA ARG A 173 -2.07 -5.08 -10.24
C ARG A 173 -3.06 -6.21 -9.95
N PRO A 174 -3.21 -6.65 -8.69
CA PRO A 174 -4.34 -7.48 -8.32
C PRO A 174 -5.56 -6.57 -8.25
N VAL A 175 -6.24 -6.39 -9.38
CA VAL A 175 -7.55 -5.76 -9.44
C VAL A 175 -8.57 -6.86 -9.62
N ILE A 176 -9.64 -6.81 -8.83
CA ILE A 176 -10.78 -7.68 -9.09
C ILE A 176 -11.35 -7.27 -10.44
N PRO A 177 -11.39 -8.20 -11.40
CA PRO A 177 -11.72 -7.89 -12.78
C PRO A 177 -13.19 -7.41 -12.85
N ARG A 178 -13.39 -6.12 -13.10
CA ARG A 178 -14.72 -5.50 -13.24
C ARG A 178 -14.96 -5.15 -14.71
N PRO A 179 -16.17 -5.39 -15.24
CA PRO A 179 -16.49 -5.11 -16.63
C PRO A 179 -16.45 -3.60 -16.88
N CYS A 180 -15.68 -3.19 -17.88
CA CYS A 180 -15.67 -1.82 -18.34
C CYS A 180 -17.03 -1.47 -18.96
N PRO A 181 -17.64 -0.33 -18.61
CA PRO A 181 -18.92 0.08 -19.21
C PRO A 181 -18.81 0.37 -20.71
N VAL A 182 -17.58 0.59 -21.22
CA VAL A 182 -17.33 0.89 -22.63
C VAL A 182 -17.03 -0.37 -23.44
N CYS A 183 -16.14 -1.25 -22.96
CA CYS A 183 -15.70 -2.42 -23.73
C CYS A 183 -16.19 -3.77 -23.19
N GLY A 184 -16.82 -3.81 -22.01
CA GLY A 184 -17.28 -5.03 -21.36
C GLY A 184 -16.18 -5.91 -20.76
N ASP A 185 -14.91 -5.65 -21.08
CA ASP A 185 -13.77 -6.41 -20.57
C ASP A 185 -13.59 -6.22 -19.06
N ALA A 186 -13.24 -7.29 -18.36
CA ALA A 186 -13.13 -7.32 -16.91
C ALA A 186 -11.79 -6.72 -16.43
N SER A 187 -11.47 -5.50 -16.89
CA SER A 187 -10.17 -4.86 -16.74
C SER A 187 -10.25 -3.48 -16.08
N MET A 188 -11.36 -3.14 -15.45
CA MET A 188 -11.50 -1.89 -14.69
C MET A 188 -10.74 -1.95 -13.37
N GLY A 189 -10.07 -0.86 -13.04
CA GLY A 189 -9.37 -0.69 -11.78
C GLY A 189 -9.41 0.72 -11.22
N VAL A 190 -8.98 0.85 -9.97
CA VAL A 190 -8.88 2.13 -9.26
C VAL A 190 -7.42 2.55 -9.20
N GLU A 191 -7.16 3.83 -9.46
CA GLU A 191 -5.87 4.44 -9.25
C GLU A 191 -5.99 5.70 -8.40
N TRP A 192 -5.43 5.66 -7.18
CA TRP A 192 -5.28 6.84 -6.34
C TRP A 192 -4.13 7.70 -6.86
N GLN A 193 -4.42 8.97 -7.14
CA GLN A 193 -3.47 9.95 -7.66
C GLN A 193 -2.77 10.72 -6.53
N SER A 194 -3.35 10.73 -5.34
CA SER A 194 -2.75 11.34 -4.15
C SER A 194 -3.04 10.55 -2.87
N GLU A 195 -2.58 11.10 -1.75
CA GLU A 195 -2.89 10.62 -0.40
C GLU A 195 -4.34 10.91 0.01
N GLN A 196 -5.04 11.81 -0.70
CA GLN A 196 -6.44 12.09 -0.42
C GLN A 196 -7.29 10.90 -0.86
N LEU A 197 -8.12 10.40 0.05
CA LEU A 197 -8.87 9.16 -0.17
C LEU A 197 -9.83 9.23 -1.38
N GLN A 198 -10.37 10.42 -1.64
CA GLN A 198 -11.35 10.67 -2.71
C GLN A 198 -10.69 11.00 -4.06
N ASP A 199 -9.38 11.22 -4.09
CA ASP A 199 -8.64 11.57 -5.30
C ASP A 199 -8.14 10.30 -6.01
N PHE A 200 -9.09 9.59 -6.62
CA PHE A 200 -8.82 8.42 -7.43
C PHE A 200 -9.47 8.52 -8.81
N THR A 201 -8.95 7.76 -9.77
CA THR A 201 -9.51 7.63 -11.12
C THR A 201 -9.83 6.18 -11.37
N LEU A 202 -10.98 5.91 -11.99
CA LEU A 202 -11.26 4.58 -12.53
C LEU A 202 -10.61 4.46 -13.90
N THR A 203 -9.81 3.42 -14.11
CA THR A 203 -9.08 3.20 -15.37
C THR A 203 -9.31 1.79 -15.89
N CYS A 204 -9.61 1.65 -17.17
CA CYS A 204 -9.67 0.37 -17.86
C CYS A 204 -8.31 0.05 -18.49
N THR A 205 -7.67 -1.05 -18.10
CA THR A 205 -6.35 -1.40 -18.69
C THR A 205 -6.46 -1.92 -20.13
N TYR A 206 -7.63 -2.38 -20.57
CA TYR A 206 -7.86 -2.87 -21.93
C TYR A 206 -8.10 -1.74 -22.93
N CYS A 207 -9.10 -0.89 -22.69
CA CYS A 207 -9.51 0.15 -23.65
C CYS A 207 -9.05 1.57 -23.28
N GLY A 208 -8.43 1.77 -22.10
CA GLY A 208 -7.96 3.07 -21.64
C GLY A 208 -9.07 4.03 -21.18
N PHE A 209 -10.30 3.54 -20.98
CA PHE A 209 -11.39 4.36 -20.44
C PHE A 209 -11.05 4.91 -19.05
N GLU A 210 -11.29 6.20 -18.85
CA GLU A 210 -11.18 6.89 -17.56
C GLU A 210 -12.58 7.33 -17.09
N GLY A 211 -12.98 6.90 -15.89
CA GLY A 211 -14.30 7.21 -15.30
C GLY A 211 -14.27 8.38 -14.32
N ASP A 212 -15.40 9.09 -14.20
CA ASP A 212 -15.58 10.20 -13.25
C ASP A 212 -15.82 9.71 -11.81
N THR A 213 -14.89 10.05 -10.93
CA THR A 213 -14.89 9.73 -9.50
C THR A 213 -16.09 10.34 -8.77
N ALA A 214 -16.49 11.56 -9.12
CA ALA A 214 -17.57 12.28 -8.45
C ALA A 214 -18.95 11.71 -8.80
N ALA A 215 -19.07 11.08 -9.98
CA ALA A 215 -20.25 10.35 -10.37
C ALA A 215 -20.39 9.05 -9.56
N LEU A 216 -19.29 8.32 -9.37
CA LEU A 216 -19.30 7.08 -8.59
C LEU A 216 -19.67 7.33 -7.13
N LEU A 217 -19.03 8.30 -6.47
CA LEU A 217 -19.25 8.59 -5.04
C LEU A 217 -20.72 8.91 -4.69
N LYS A 218 -21.56 9.23 -5.68
CA LYS A 218 -23.00 9.51 -5.54
C LYS A 218 -23.88 8.28 -5.74
N GLU A 219 -23.33 7.16 -6.21
CA GLU A 219 -24.07 5.91 -6.37
C GLU A 219 -24.39 5.29 -5.01
N ARG A 220 -25.65 4.87 -4.84
CA ARG A 220 -26.17 4.39 -3.55
C ARG A 220 -25.52 3.09 -3.08
N ASP A 221 -24.99 2.31 -4.02
CA ASP A 221 -24.40 0.98 -3.78
C ASP A 221 -22.87 1.03 -3.70
N LEU A 222 -22.27 2.22 -3.59
CA LEU A 222 -20.82 2.41 -3.53
C LEU A 222 -20.14 1.63 -2.38
N ALA A 223 -20.80 1.55 -1.23
CA ALA A 223 -20.27 0.80 -0.08
C ALA A 223 -20.31 -0.73 -0.29
N GLU A 224 -21.25 -1.24 -1.10
CA GLU A 224 -21.21 -2.64 -1.57
C GLU A 224 -20.14 -2.78 -2.64
N LEU A 225 -20.02 -1.82 -3.55
CA LEU A 225 -19.03 -1.81 -4.63
C LEU A 225 -17.59 -1.87 -4.09
N PHE A 226 -17.29 -1.14 -3.01
CA PHE A 226 -15.99 -1.19 -2.32
C PHE A 226 -15.82 -2.41 -1.41
N ARG A 227 -16.89 -2.93 -0.79
CA ARG A 227 -16.82 -4.21 -0.05
C ARG A 227 -16.55 -5.40 -0.96
N ASP A 228 -17.12 -5.37 -2.16
CA ASP A 228 -16.89 -6.35 -3.23
C ASP A 228 -15.51 -6.20 -3.88
N MET A 229 -14.72 -5.17 -3.54
CA MET A 229 -13.28 -5.15 -3.84
C MET A 229 -12.49 -6.16 -2.97
N ARG A 230 -13.13 -7.24 -2.51
CA ARG A 230 -12.52 -8.41 -1.88
C ARG A 230 -11.94 -9.33 -2.94
N ALA A 231 -10.67 -9.66 -2.81
CA ALA A 231 -10.05 -10.71 -3.60
C ALA A 231 -10.71 -12.05 -3.24
N GLU A 232 -11.69 -12.49 -4.03
CA GLU A 232 -11.99 -13.90 -4.12
C GLU A 232 -10.99 -14.52 -5.07
N GLU A 233 -10.30 -15.57 -4.60
CA GLU A 233 -9.44 -16.40 -5.42
C GLU A 233 -10.22 -16.85 -6.65
N VAL A 234 -9.81 -16.38 -7.83
CA VAL A 234 -10.25 -17.00 -9.08
C VAL A 234 -9.66 -18.41 -9.02
N ALA A 235 -10.50 -19.40 -8.73
CA ALA A 235 -10.12 -20.79 -8.86
C ALA A 235 -9.53 -20.99 -10.27
N GLU A 236 -8.27 -21.40 -10.35
CA GLU A 236 -7.68 -21.81 -11.62
C GLU A 236 -8.62 -22.85 -12.25
N PRO A 237 -9.01 -22.70 -13.53
CA PRO A 237 -9.73 -23.74 -14.22
C PRO A 237 -8.82 -24.97 -14.24
N THR A 238 -9.14 -25.96 -13.41
CA THR A 238 -8.56 -27.30 -13.48
C THR A 238 -8.68 -27.79 -14.91
N THR A 239 -7.54 -27.86 -15.60
CA THR A 239 -7.37 -28.48 -16.91
C THR A 239 -6.60 -29.77 -16.75
#